data_AF-A0A259NZ33-F1
#
_entry.id   AF-A0A259NZ33-F1
#
_cell.length_a   1.000
_cell.length_b   1.000
_cell.length_c   1.000
_cell.angle_alpha   90.00
_cell.angle_beta   90.00
_cell.angle_gamma   90.00
#
_symmetry.space_group_name_H-M   'P 1'
#
loop_
_entity.id
_entity.type
_entity.pdbx_description
1 polymer ?
#
loop_
_entity_poly.entity_id
_entity_poly.type
_entity_poly.pdbx_seq_one_letter_code
_entity_poly.pdbx_strand_id
1 'polypeptide(L)'
;MLSIDGAPLVNSSADWQLKTTFQITPAEHVEFLCFLLGLTRSFKVGFHGPKKDKSIEVVNQPDRGSLFLKVWESGRSLGIELKPGDAFQLGALALRVLSLQTGFDSQTALAVLRGTAGRLFAFQTKEN
;
A
#
# COMPACT_ATOMS: atom_id res chain seq x y z
N MET A 1 6.66 -9.79 4.46
CA MET A 1 5.25 -9.37 4.32
C MET A 1 5.12 -8.00 4.94
N LEU A 2 4.32 -7.09 4.36
CA LEU A 2 4.06 -5.77 4.96
C LEU A 2 2.76 -5.82 5.75
N SER A 3 2.82 -5.39 7.01
CA SER A 3 1.66 -5.26 7.89
C SER A 3 1.32 -3.80 8.05
N ILE A 4 0.04 -3.46 7.94
CA ILE A 4 -0.49 -2.13 8.18
C ILE A 4 -1.45 -2.24 9.35
N ASP A 5 -1.13 -1.52 10.43
CA ASP A 5 -1.98 -1.38 11.59
C ASP A 5 -2.58 0.03 11.61
N GLY A 6 -3.90 0.13 11.64
CA GLY A 6 -4.63 1.38 11.81
C GLY A 6 -5.53 1.32 13.03
N ALA A 7 -5.66 2.43 13.75
CA ALA A 7 -6.55 2.55 14.90
C ALA A 7 -7.48 3.77 14.75
N PRO A 8 -8.73 3.69 15.21
CA PRO A 8 -9.62 4.85 15.25
C PRO A 8 -9.13 5.88 16.27
N LEU A 9 -9.45 7.15 16.02
CA LEU A 9 -9.24 8.21 17.01
C LEU A 9 -10.44 8.27 17.97
N VAL A 10 -10.15 8.16 19.27
CA VAL A 10 -11.09 8.33 20.38
C VAL A 10 -10.55 9.44 21.26
N ASN A 11 -11.30 10.52 21.46
CA ASN A 11 -10.87 11.69 22.24
C ASN A 11 -9.48 12.23 21.82
N SER A 12 -9.24 12.33 20.52
CA SER A 12 -7.97 12.80 19.92
C SER A 12 -6.75 11.88 20.15
N SER A 13 -6.95 10.68 20.67
CA SER A 13 -5.91 9.66 20.82
C SER A 13 -6.25 8.41 20.01
N ALA A 14 -5.24 7.73 19.47
CA ALA A 14 -5.46 6.47 18.76
C ALA A 14 -5.80 5.35 19.75
N ASP A 15 -6.95 4.70 19.57
CA ASP A 15 -7.35 3.52 20.35
C ASP A 15 -6.84 2.24 19.69
N TRP A 16 -5.61 1.85 20.06
CA TRP A 16 -4.94 0.67 19.53
C TRP A 16 -5.58 -0.66 19.97
N GLN A 17 -6.48 -0.66 20.96
CA GLN A 17 -7.25 -1.87 21.30
C GLN A 17 -8.27 -2.20 20.22
N LEU A 18 -8.73 -1.18 19.48
CA LEU A 18 -9.67 -1.29 18.36
C LEU A 18 -8.95 -1.29 17.00
N LYS A 19 -7.68 -1.69 16.95
CA LYS A 19 -6.90 -1.65 15.72
C LYS A 19 -7.42 -2.64 14.66
N THR A 20 -7.34 -2.21 13.41
CA THR A 20 -7.45 -3.06 12.23
C THR A 20 -6.06 -3.35 11.70
N THR A 21 -5.71 -4.63 11.63
CA THR A 21 -4.50 -5.11 10.95
C THR A 21 -4.86 -5.62 9.55
N PHE A 22 -4.12 -5.11 8.56
CA PHE A 22 -4.16 -5.55 7.17
C PHE A 22 -2.77 -6.07 6.75
N GLN A 23 -2.73 -7.23 6.10
CA GLN A 23 -1.49 -7.83 5.61
C GLN A 23 -1.47 -7.79 4.09
N ILE A 24 -0.48 -7.08 3.53
CA ILE A 24 -0.23 -7.06 2.08
C ILE A 24 0.51 -8.34 1.73
N THR A 25 -0.07 -9.15 0.84
CA THR A 25 0.52 -10.43 0.43
C THR A 25 1.76 -10.21 -0.44
N PRO A 26 2.66 -11.21 -0.60
CA PRO A 26 3.79 -11.10 -1.52
C PRO A 26 3.40 -10.75 -2.97
N ALA A 27 2.23 -11.22 -3.43
CA ALA A 27 1.73 -10.91 -4.77
C ALA A 27 1.32 -9.44 -4.90
N GLU A 28 0.57 -8.93 -3.92
CA GLU A 28 0.10 -7.54 -3.90
C GLU A 28 1.21 -6.54 -3.61
N HIS A 29 2.26 -6.97 -2.89
CA HIS A 29 3.38 -6.12 -2.54
C HIS A 29 4.06 -5.49 -3.77
N VAL A 30 4.15 -6.24 -4.87
CA VAL A 30 4.69 -5.77 -6.14
C VAL A 30 3.83 -4.65 -6.73
N GLU A 31 2.50 -4.84 -6.74
CA GLU A 31 1.55 -3.83 -7.21
C GLU A 31 1.57 -2.58 -6.32
N PHE A 32 1.63 -2.78 -5.00
CA PHE A 32 1.71 -1.71 -4.02
C PHE A 32 2.97 -0.86 -4.21
N LEU A 33 4.13 -1.49 -4.43
CA LEU A 33 5.36 -0.76 -4.72
C LEU A 33 5.29 -0.04 -6.08
N CYS A 34 4.63 -0.61 -7.09
CA CYS A 34 4.40 0.09 -8.36
C CYS A 34 3.57 1.36 -8.16
N PHE A 35 2.53 1.31 -7.32
CA PHE A 35 1.75 2.48 -6.93
C PHE A 35 2.61 3.54 -6.23
N LEU A 36 3.38 3.16 -5.22
CA LEU A 36 4.24 4.10 -4.47
C LEU A 36 5.32 4.77 -5.34
N LEU A 37 5.76 4.08 -6.40
CA LEU A 37 6.69 4.61 -7.40
C LEU A 37 6.01 5.45 -8.49
N GLY A 38 4.69 5.65 -8.41
CA GLY A 38 3.91 6.43 -9.38
C GLY A 38 3.69 5.72 -10.72
N LEU A 39 3.89 4.40 -10.79
CA LEU A 39 3.65 3.62 -12.01
C LEU A 39 2.16 3.31 -12.21
N THR A 40 1.36 3.31 -11.14
CA THR A 40 -0.09 3.16 -11.17
C THR A 40 -0.78 4.28 -10.40
N ARG A 41 -2.04 4.60 -10.75
CA ARG A 41 -2.80 5.72 -10.16
C ARG A 41 -3.35 5.43 -8.76
N SER A 42 -3.69 4.18 -8.52
CA SER A 42 -4.27 3.69 -7.27
C SER A 42 -3.82 2.26 -7.01
N PHE A 43 -3.90 1.85 -5.76
CA PHE A 43 -3.75 0.48 -5.32
C PHE A 43 -5.00 0.08 -4.54
N LYS A 44 -5.64 -1.04 -4.88
CA LYS A 44 -6.85 -1.49 -4.21
C LYS A 44 -6.92 -3.01 -4.17
N VAL A 45 -6.98 -3.57 -2.97
CA VAL A 45 -7.08 -5.01 -2.75
C VAL A 45 -8.06 -5.31 -1.62
N GLY A 46 -8.65 -6.50 -1.62
CA GLY A 46 -9.77 -6.83 -0.73
C GLY A 46 -9.91 -8.33 -0.49
N PHE A 47 -10.91 -8.70 0.30
CA PHE A 47 -11.15 -10.08 0.73
C PHE A 47 -10.06 -10.66 1.67
N HIS A 48 -9.43 -9.81 2.48
CA HIS A 48 -8.42 -10.22 3.45
C HIS A 48 -9.04 -10.64 4.80
N GLY A 49 -8.27 -11.41 5.57
CA GLY A 49 -8.64 -11.88 6.90
C GLY A 49 -9.56 -13.12 6.89
N PRO A 50 -9.80 -13.74 8.07
CA PRO A 50 -10.57 -14.99 8.16
C PRO A 50 -12.01 -14.87 7.64
N LYS A 51 -12.62 -13.68 7.78
CA LYS A 51 -13.97 -13.38 7.33
C LYS A 51 -14.04 -12.80 5.92
N LYS A 52 -12.90 -12.60 5.25
CA LYS A 52 -12.78 -11.96 3.93
C LYS A 52 -13.48 -10.60 3.85
N ASP A 53 -13.45 -9.85 4.95
CA ASP A 53 -14.19 -8.60 5.15
C ASP A 53 -13.28 -7.38 5.27
N LYS A 54 -12.00 -7.54 4.93
CA LYS A 54 -11.01 -6.47 4.94
C LYS A 54 -10.58 -6.06 3.54
N SER A 55 -10.40 -4.77 3.35
CA SER A 55 -9.83 -4.19 2.12
C SER A 55 -8.97 -2.98 2.44
N ILE A 56 -8.09 -2.64 1.51
CA ILE A 56 -7.28 -1.42 1.53
C ILE A 56 -7.33 -0.76 0.16
N GLU A 57 -7.36 0.56 0.17
CA GLU A 57 -7.28 1.40 -1.03
C GLU A 57 -6.31 2.54 -0.73
N VAL A 58 -5.41 2.80 -1.66
CA VAL A 58 -4.53 3.95 -1.62
C VAL A 58 -4.64 4.69 -2.94
N VAL A 59 -4.90 5.99 -2.86
CA VAL A 59 -5.11 6.85 -4.03
C VAL A 59 -4.14 8.03 -3.99
N ASN A 60 -3.64 8.41 -5.17
CA ASN A 60 -2.89 9.65 -5.34
C ASN A 60 -3.84 10.85 -5.23
N GLN A 61 -3.45 11.87 -4.48
CA GLN A 61 -4.13 13.17 -4.41
C GLN A 61 -3.19 14.27 -4.92
N PRO A 62 -2.97 14.37 -6.25
CA PRO A 62 -1.98 15.27 -6.81
C PRO A 62 -2.23 16.74 -6.44
N ASP A 63 -3.50 17.17 -6.40
CA ASP A 63 -3.89 18.53 -6.03
C ASP A 63 -3.56 18.89 -4.57
N ARG A 64 -3.35 17.87 -3.71
CA ARG A 64 -2.99 18.02 -2.30
C ARG A 64 -1.52 17.69 -2.02
N GLY A 65 -0.81 17.14 -3.01
CA GLY A 65 0.57 16.66 -2.83
C GLY A 65 0.68 15.52 -1.80
N SER A 66 -0.35 14.68 -1.69
CA SER A 66 -0.44 13.61 -0.69
C SER A 66 -1.01 12.32 -1.27
N LEU A 67 -0.89 11.22 -0.51
CA LEU A 67 -1.63 9.99 -0.76
C LEU A 67 -2.73 9.86 0.28
N PHE A 68 -3.87 9.28 -0.08
CA PHE A 68 -4.89 8.93 0.90
C PHE A 68 -5.02 7.42 0.99
N LEU A 69 -4.78 6.88 2.18
CA LEU A 69 -4.89 5.47 2.50
C LEU A 69 -6.17 5.23 3.28
N LYS A 70 -6.96 4.25 2.84
CA LYS A 70 -8.19 3.84 3.51
C LYS A 70 -8.20 2.33 3.71
N VAL A 71 -8.51 1.89 4.93
CA VAL A 71 -8.69 0.49 5.31
C VAL A 71 -10.13 0.29 5.72
N TRP A 72 -10.75 -0.81 5.27
CA TRP A 72 -12.08 -1.23 5.71
C TRP A 72 -12.02 -2.56 6.44
N GLU A 73 -12.88 -2.71 7.44
CA GLU A 73 -13.12 -3.97 8.15
C GLU A 73 -14.56 -3.98 8.69
N SER A 74 -15.38 -4.97 8.32
CA SER A 74 -16.71 -5.18 8.91
C SER A 74 -17.59 -3.91 9.00
N GLY A 75 -17.62 -3.10 7.95
CA GLY A 75 -18.43 -1.87 7.88
C GLY A 75 -17.81 -0.63 8.56
N ARG A 76 -16.63 -0.76 9.15
CA ARG A 76 -15.81 0.37 9.64
C ARG A 76 -14.78 0.75 8.58
N SER A 77 -14.41 2.03 8.54
CA SER A 77 -13.29 2.48 7.71
C SER A 77 -12.38 3.43 8.47
N LEU A 78 -11.07 3.24 8.30
CA LEU A 78 -10.02 4.12 8.81
C LEU A 78 -9.35 4.79 7.61
N GLY A 79 -9.24 6.11 7.65
CA GLY A 79 -8.61 6.90 6.59
C GLY A 79 -7.50 7.75 7.15
N ILE A 80 -6.35 7.78 6.47
CA ILE A 80 -5.21 8.63 6.82
C ILE A 80 -4.62 9.26 5.56
N GLU A 81 -4.26 10.53 5.68
CA GLU A 81 -3.48 11.24 4.68
C GLU A 81 -1.99 11.02 4.93
N LEU A 82 -1.29 10.54 3.91
CA LEU A 82 0.15 10.31 3.92
C LEU A 82 0.82 11.47 3.19
N LYS A 83 1.69 12.18 3.89
CA LYS A 83 2.48 13.28 3.33
C LYS A 83 3.63 12.73 2.46
N PRO A 84 4.32 13.56 1.67
CA PRO A 84 5.44 13.12 0.84
C PRO A 84 6.53 12.36 1.61
N GLY A 85 6.81 12.78 2.85
CA GLY A 85 7.76 12.08 3.73
C GLY A 85 7.31 10.66 4.09
N ASP A 86 6.01 10.48 4.39
CA ASP A 86 5.43 9.18 4.71
C ASP A 86 5.46 8.27 3.48
N ALA A 87 5.13 8.81 2.31
CA ALA A 87 5.19 8.09 1.04
C ALA A 87 6.61 7.62 0.70
N PHE A 88 7.62 8.48 0.92
CA PHE A 88 9.02 8.10 0.75
C PHE A 88 9.44 6.96 1.68
N GLN A 89 9.12 7.07 2.98
CA GLN A 89 9.45 6.04 3.96
C GLN A 89 8.77 4.70 3.63
N LEU A 90 7.51 4.76 3.21
CA LEU A 90 6.74 3.59 2.82
C LEU A 90 7.30 2.93 1.56
N GLY A 91 7.69 3.72 0.56
CA GLY A 91 8.36 3.23 -0.65
C GLY A 91 9.71 2.59 -0.35
N ALA A 92 10.51 3.20 0.52
CA ALA A 92 11.80 2.65 0.95
C ALA A 92 11.62 1.33 1.71
N LEU A 93 10.66 1.26 2.63
CA LEU A 93 10.33 0.04 3.38
C LEU A 93 9.85 -1.08 2.45
N ALA A 94 8.93 -0.77 1.52
CA ALA A 94 8.42 -1.74 0.56
C ALA A 94 9.55 -2.28 -0.34
N LEU A 95 10.40 -1.40 -0.88
CA LEU A 95 11.56 -1.83 -1.67
C LEU A 95 12.52 -2.71 -0.85
N ARG A 96 12.75 -2.38 0.43
CA ARG A 96 13.58 -3.19 1.32
C ARG A 96 12.98 -4.57 1.55
N VAL A 97 11.68 -4.66 1.81
CA VAL A 97 10.98 -5.95 1.97
C VAL A 97 11.05 -6.77 0.69
N LEU A 98 10.93 -6.14 -0.49
CA LEU A 98 11.00 -6.84 -1.77
C LEU A 98 12.40 -7.40 -2.02
N SER A 99 13.43 -6.60 -1.71
CA SER A 99 14.83 -7.03 -1.73
C SER A 99 15.06 -8.25 -0.82
N LEU A 100 14.53 -8.24 0.40
CA LEU A 100 14.61 -9.38 1.32
C LEU A 100 13.86 -10.62 0.82
N GLN A 101 12.70 -10.44 0.18
CA GLN A 101 11.89 -11.55 -0.35
C GLN A 101 12.52 -12.22 -1.57
N THR A 102 13.26 -11.46 -2.39
CA THR A 102 13.83 -11.94 -3.66
C THR A 102 15.31 -12.31 -3.55
N GLY A 103 16.02 -11.83 -2.53
CA GLY A 103 17.47 -11.95 -2.41
C GLY A 103 18.26 -10.97 -3.29
N PHE A 104 17.58 -10.10 -4.04
CA PHE A 104 18.23 -9.05 -4.83
C PHE A 104 18.64 -7.87 -3.95
N ASP A 105 19.72 -7.17 -4.33
CA ASP A 105 19.96 -5.84 -3.80
C ASP A 105 18.84 -4.88 -4.24
N SER A 106 18.71 -3.73 -3.56
CA SER A 106 17.60 -2.81 -3.81
C SER A 106 17.60 -2.22 -5.22
N GLN A 107 18.77 -2.05 -5.86
CA GLN A 107 18.85 -1.53 -7.23
C GLN A 107 18.37 -2.59 -8.22
N THR A 108 18.84 -3.83 -8.08
CA THR A 108 18.38 -4.96 -8.91
C THR A 108 16.88 -5.22 -8.73
N ALA A 109 16.38 -5.21 -7.48
CA ALA A 109 14.95 -5.37 -7.21
C ALA A 109 14.11 -4.30 -7.92
N LEU A 110 14.54 -3.03 -7.86
CA LEU A 110 13.87 -1.93 -8.55
C LEU A 110 13.92 -2.07 -10.08
N ALA A 111 15.07 -2.48 -10.62
CA ALA A 111 15.24 -2.69 -12.06
C ALA A 111 14.34 -3.81 -12.59
N VAL A 112 14.30 -4.96 -11.90
CA VAL A 112 13.43 -6.10 -12.25
C VAL A 112 11.97 -5.70 -12.12
N LEU A 113 11.58 -5.00 -11.04
CA LEU A 113 10.21 -4.51 -10.84
C LEU A 113 9.76 -3.66 -12.04
N ARG A 114 10.55 -2.65 -12.42
CA ARG A 114 10.24 -1.74 -13.53
C ARG A 114 10.19 -2.46 -14.87
N GLY A 115 11.11 -3.37 -15.13
CA GLY A 115 11.20 -4.10 -16.41
C GLY A 115 10.11 -5.16 -16.61
N THR A 116 9.47 -5.63 -15.53
CA THR A 116 8.50 -6.74 -15.55
C THR A 116 7.10 -6.28 -15.13
N ALA A 117 6.76 -6.35 -13.85
CA ALA A 117 5.44 -6.06 -13.32
C ALA A 117 5.05 -4.59 -13.52
N GLY A 118 5.98 -3.66 -13.30
CA GLY A 118 5.75 -2.22 -13.42
C GLY A 118 5.22 -1.81 -14.78
N ARG A 119 5.80 -2.33 -15.87
CA ARG A 119 5.28 -2.07 -17.23
C ARG A 119 3.88 -2.64 -17.43
N LEU A 120 3.58 -3.83 -16.90
CA LEU A 120 2.30 -4.50 -17.10
C LEU A 120 1.17 -3.79 -16.34
N PHE A 121 1.39 -3.42 -15.09
CA PHE A 121 0.42 -2.66 -14.30
C PHE A 121 0.18 -1.24 -14.84
N ALA A 122 1.21 -0.60 -15.38
CA ALA A 122 1.08 0.71 -16.02
C ALA A 122 0.21 0.67 -17.30
N PHE A 123 0.10 -0.46 -17.99
CA PHE A 123 -0.80 -0.60 -19.14
C PHE A 123 -2.25 -0.84 -18.70
N GLN A 124 -2.47 -1.65 -17.66
CA GLN A 124 -3.82 -1.94 -17.14
C GLN A 124 -4.54 -0.69 -16.61
N THR A 125 -3.79 0.31 -16.17
CA THR A 125 -4.36 1.58 -15.66
C THR A 125 -4.72 2.59 -16.75
N LYS A 126 -4.41 2.33 -18.03
CA LYS A 126 -4.77 3.21 -19.15
C LYS A 126 -6.13 2.89 -19.78
N GLU A 127 -6.70 1.72 -19.47
CA GLU A 127 -7.96 1.24 -20.07
C GLU A 127 -9.20 1.53 -19.19
N ASN A 128 -9.02 2.17 -18.04
CA ASN A 128 -10.08 2.64 -17.13
C ASN A 128 -10.01 4.15 -16.94
#